data_AF-A0A3S2C151-F1
#
_entry.id   AF-A0A3S2C151-F1
#
_cell.length_a   1.000
_cell.length_b   1.000
_cell.length_c   1.000
_cell.angle_alpha   90.00
_cell.angle_beta   90.00
_cell.angle_gamma   90.00
#
_symmetry.space_group_name_H-M   'P 1'
#
loop_
_entity.id
_entity.type
_entity.pdbx_description
1 polymer ?
#
loop_
_entity_poly.entity_id
_entity_poly.type
_entity_poly.pdbx_seq_one_letter_code
_entity_poly.pdbx_strand_id
1 'polypeptide(L)' 'TDLAVDAAIAGTGIIGLFEGWLRPYFDSGALEPVLEPWWQSFPGPFLYYPGRRLVPAPLRAFIDYIKGGKA' A
#
# COMPACT_ATOMS: atom_id res chain seq x y z
N THR A 1 -11.32 -2.99 -13.73
CA THR A 1 -11.67 -2.91 -12.31
C THR A 1 -11.28 -4.20 -11.65
N ASP A 2 -10.95 -4.15 -10.36
CA ASP A 2 -10.62 -5.33 -9.57
C ASP A 2 -11.93 -6.02 -9.18
N LEU A 3 -12.10 -7.29 -9.57
CA LEU A 3 -13.35 -8.05 -9.40
C LEU A 3 -13.82 -8.07 -7.94
N ALA A 4 -12.89 -8.11 -6.99
CA ALA A 4 -13.22 -8.12 -5.56
C ALA A 4 -13.90 -6.81 -5.13
N VAL A 5 -13.44 -5.68 -5.64
CA VAL A 5 -14.01 -4.35 -5.34
C VAL A 5 -15.40 -4.23 -5.95
N ASP A 6 -15.55 -4.61 -7.22
CA ASP A 6 -16.85 -4.56 -7.91
C ASP A 6 -17.90 -5.43 -7.20
N ALA A 7 -17.51 -6.61 -6.70
CA ALA A 7 -18.40 -7.49 -5.94
C ALA A 7 -18.83 -6.88 -4.59
N ALA A 8 -17.92 -6.19 -3.89
CA ALA A 8 -18.22 -5.49 -2.64
C ALA A 8 -19.19 -4.32 -2.86
N ILE A 9 -18.96 -3.51 -3.91
CA ILE A 9 -19.85 -2.41 -4.29
C ILE A 9 -21.25 -2.95 -4.67
N ALA A 10 -21.31 -4.11 -5.32
CA ALA A 10 -22.57 -4.79 -5.63
C ALA A 10 -23.28 -5.39 -4.40
N GLY A 11 -22.72 -5.24 -3.18
CA GLY A 11 -23.33 -5.71 -1.94
C GLY A 11 -23.15 -7.22 -1.69
N THR A 12 -22.19 -7.86 -2.35
CA THR A 12 -21.99 -9.31 -2.24
C THR A 12 -21.34 -9.72 -0.91
N GLY A 13 -20.66 -8.79 -0.23
CA GLY A 13 -20.02 -9.06 1.06
C GLY A 13 -18.95 -8.04 1.43
N ILE A 14 -18.08 -8.44 2.36
CA ILE A 14 -16.97 -7.65 2.88
C ILE A 14 -15.67 -8.07 2.18
N ILE A 15 -14.80 -7.10 1.88
CA ILE A 15 -13.46 -7.32 1.33
C ILE A 15 -12.39 -6.71 2.23
N GLY A 16 -11.19 -7.30 2.20
CA GLY A 16 -10.01 -6.77 2.87
C GLY A 16 -8.87 -6.59 1.86
N LEU A 17 -8.47 -5.35 1.60
CA LEU A 17 -7.40 -4.96 0.68
C LEU A 17 -6.57 -3.81 1.27
N PHE A 18 -5.53 -3.38 0.58
CA PHE A 18 -4.77 -2.20 0.98
C PHE A 18 -5.67 -0.96 1.02
N GLU A 19 -5.64 -0.24 2.14
CA GLU A 19 -6.47 0.94 2.38
C GLU A 19 -6.37 1.97 1.25
N GLY A 20 -5.16 2.21 0.72
CA GLY A 20 -4.95 3.15 -0.37
C GLY A 20 -5.70 2.79 -1.67
N TRP A 21 -6.01 1.52 -1.89
CA TRP A 21 -6.80 1.06 -3.03
C TRP A 21 -8.30 1.22 -2.80
N LEU A 22 -8.73 1.15 -1.54
CA LEU A 22 -10.13 1.33 -1.14
C LEU A 22 -10.51 2.79 -0.90
N ARG A 23 -9.53 3.66 -0.63
CA ARG A 23 -9.73 5.08 -0.29
C ARG A 23 -10.67 5.82 -1.25
N PRO A 24 -10.53 5.74 -2.59
CA PRO A 24 -11.44 6.43 -3.50
C PRO A 24 -12.91 5.99 -3.34
N TYR A 25 -13.15 4.73 -2.97
CA TYR A 25 -14.48 4.18 -2.80
C TYR A 25 -15.09 4.55 -1.45
N PHE A 26 -14.25 4.69 -0.40
CA PHE A 26 -14.67 5.29 0.86
C PHE A 26 -15.01 6.77 0.69
N ASP A 27 -14.16 7.53 0.00
CA ASP A 27 -14.36 8.97 -0.24
C ASP A 27 -15.64 9.26 -1.04
N SER A 28 -15.98 8.38 -1.99
CA SER A 28 -17.21 8.47 -2.77
C SER A 28 -18.47 7.97 -2.04
N GLY A 29 -18.33 7.28 -0.90
CA GLY A 29 -19.42 6.61 -0.20
C GLY A 29 -19.91 5.31 -0.85
N ALA A 30 -19.21 4.79 -1.86
CA ALA A 30 -19.52 3.52 -2.50
C ALA A 30 -19.23 2.31 -1.59
N LEU A 31 -18.29 2.45 -0.64
CA LEU A 31 -17.97 1.45 0.37
C LEU A 31 -17.92 2.12 1.75
N GLU A 32 -18.19 1.33 2.80
CA GLU A 32 -18.13 1.76 4.19
C GLU A 32 -17.00 1.01 4.94
N PRO A 33 -16.11 1.71 5.65
CA PRO A 33 -15.14 1.07 6.54
C PRO A 33 -15.84 0.30 7.66
N VAL A 34 -15.45 -0.96 7.87
CA VAL A 34 -15.98 -1.79 8.96
C VAL A 34 -14.86 -2.41 9.77
N LEU A 35 -15.08 -2.54 11.08
CA LEU A 35 -14.13 -3.15 12.02
C LEU A 35 -12.73 -2.49 12.04
N GLU A 36 -12.65 -1.17 11.86
CA GLU A 36 -11.38 -0.42 11.84
C GLU A 36 -10.41 -0.75 13.00
N PRO A 37 -10.86 -0.97 14.26
CA PRO A 37 -9.96 -1.35 15.35
C PRO A 37 -9.22 -2.68 15.15
N TRP A 38 -9.64 -3.50 14.19
CA TRP A 38 -9.08 -4.82 13.88
C TRP A 38 -8.19 -4.82 12.65
N TRP A 39 -8.07 -3.67 11.96
CA TRP A 39 -7.26 -3.57 10.76
C TRP A 39 -5.79 -3.79 11.07
N GLN A 40 -5.12 -4.56 10.23
CA GLN A 40 -3.70 -4.84 10.40
C GLN A 40 -2.88 -3.65 9.93
N SER A 41 -2.02 -3.13 10.80
CA SER A 41 -1.03 -2.13 10.40
C SER A 41 -0.06 -2.74 9.40
N PHE A 42 0.08 -2.11 8.24
CA PHE A 42 1.08 -2.48 7.25
C PHE A 42 2.28 -1.54 7.34
N PRO A 43 3.49 -2.02 7.70
CA PRO A 43 4.68 -1.17 7.85
C PRO A 43 5.20 -0.59 6.52
N GLY A 44 4.56 -0.93 5.40
CA GLY A 44 4.98 -0.55 4.07
C GLY A 44 5.88 -1.59 3.40
N PRO A 45 6.16 -1.38 2.11
CA PRO A 45 7.08 -2.24 1.36
C PRO A 45 8.53 -2.02 1.82
N PHE A 46 9.32 -3.09 1.80
CA PHE A 46 10.77 -3.03 2.07
C PHE A 46 11.57 -3.08 0.77
N LEU A 47 12.57 -2.23 0.64
CA LEU A 47 13.55 -2.30 -0.45
C LEU A 47 14.65 -3.31 -0.08
N TYR A 48 14.67 -4.44 -0.77
CA TYR A 48 15.72 -5.44 -0.64
C TYR A 48 16.76 -5.31 -1.77
N TYR A 49 18.05 -5.40 -1.42
CA TYR A 49 19.16 -5.52 -2.36
C TYR A 49 20.32 -6.32 -1.74
N PRO A 50 21.04 -7.14 -2.53
CA PRO A 50 22.17 -7.92 -2.05
C PRO A 50 23.42 -7.04 -1.85
N GLY A 51 24.27 -7.40 -0.88
CA GLY A 51 25.59 -6.77 -0.69
C GLY A 51 25.53 -5.36 -0.07
N ARG A 52 25.57 -5.27 1.26
CA ARG A 52 25.47 -3.99 2.00
C ARG A 52 26.83 -3.29 2.23
N ARG A 53 27.94 -3.99 2.01
CA ARG A 53 29.30 -3.50 2.29
C ARG A 53 29.83 -2.58 1.18
N LEU A 54 29.57 -2.91 -0.09
CA LEU A 54 30.00 -2.13 -1.25
C LEU A 54 28.77 -1.85 -2.13
N VAL A 55 28.04 -0.80 -1.77
CA VAL A 55 26.89 -0.33 -2.56
C VAL A 55 27.40 0.58 -3.68
N PRO A 56 27.21 0.24 -4.97
CA PRO A 56 27.61 1.09 -6.09
C PRO A 56 26.95 2.47 -5.98
N ALA A 57 27.66 3.53 -6.42
CA ALA A 57 27.18 4.91 -6.30
C ALA A 57 25.77 5.15 -6.87
N PRO A 58 25.38 4.60 -8.05
CA PRO A 58 24.02 4.78 -8.56
C PRO A 58 22.94 4.14 -7.67
N LEU A 59 23.21 2.95 -7.13
CA LEU A 59 22.28 2.26 -6.24
C LEU A 59 22.15 2.99 -4.90
N ARG A 60 23.25 3.56 -4.39
CA ARG A 60 23.22 4.39 -3.18
C ARG A 60 22.34 5.63 -3.38
N ALA A 61 22.54 6.36 -4.48
CA ALA A 61 21.73 7.52 -4.81
C ALA A 61 20.23 7.17 -4.90
N PHE A 62 19.91 6.02 -5.51
CA PHE A 62 18.52 5.53 -5.58
C PHE A 62 17.94 5.16 -4.20
N ILE A 63 18.71 4.48 -3.35
CA ILE A 63 18.29 4.14 -1.98
C ILE A 63 18.03 5.42 -1.17
N ASP A 64 18.92 6.40 -1.27
CA ASP A 64 18.79 7.66 -0.52
C ASP A 64 17.57 8.46 -1.00
N TYR A 65 17.31 8.47 -2.31
CA TYR A 65 16.09 9.02 -2.90
C TYR A 65 14.82 8.35 -2.35
N ILE A 66 14.74 7.02 -2.34
CA ILE A 66 13.57 6.28 -1.82
C ILE A 66 13.36 6.52 -0.32
N LYS A 67 14.43 6.65 0.46
CA LYS A 67 14.35 6.91 1.91
C LYS A 67 13.85 8.31 2.26
N GLY A 68 13.61 9.18 1.28
CA GLY A 68 13.24 10.58 1.53
C GLY A 68 14.43 11.45 1.95
N GLY A 69 15.67 11.01 1.68
CA GLY A 69 16.85 11.86 1.82
C GLY A 69 16.83 12.93 0.74
N LYS A 70 16.98 14.21 1.13
CA LYS A 70 17.43 15.24 0.19
C LYS A 70 18.76 14.76 -0.41
N ALA A 71 18.84 14.74 -1.74
CA ALA A 71 20.06 14.46 -2.49
C ALA A 71 21.22 15.38 -2.05
#